data_AF-A0A6J8BRZ7-F1
#
_entry.id   AF-A0A6J8BRZ7-F1
#
_cell.length_a   1.000
_cell.length_b   1.000
_cell.length_c   1.000
_cell.angle_alpha   90.00
_cell.angle_beta   90.00
_cell.angle_gamma   90.00
#
_symmetry.space_group_name_H-M   'P 1'
#
loop_
_entity.id
_entity.type
_entity.pdbx_description
1 polymer ?
#
loop_
_entity_poly.entity_id
_entity_poly.type
_entity_poly.pdbx_seq_one_letter_code
_entity_poly.pdbx_strand_id
1 'polypeptide(L)'
;MSFCSCNGFLLDDKTQPPTNSGTPMSDEHYKFVMQFVIQERQSRLQLEEYVNQLKQELVTTKTELATEINNLKQCGCASDIKNKTITLQQDFGSLKRDYDVFKTKNALFSQELTVTKNRSVLLENEVAHLQQLQSVSDLQTVFDLKNLTSRLAQEIQATNSRQQAITSEANARKQDFLALYQRIQVSEKDLENLSVDMVERNKKINETDLHTSLRMQLLESNVNLTISKLDEISDRALLTVSSKTATISDGNVFQFTDVLTSDGISNLSSVNTSGIFTCEKHGFYLTSNTKLCHMTLYLNTKRIARTSKGNETNFQSHSLQLFLKLKIGDTLSVKAEKDVYDWGNVDSMFSILQVK
;
A
#
# COMPACT_ATOMS: atom_id res chain seq x y z
N MET A 1 106.58 30.51 98.26
CA MET A 1 106.90 31.94 98.46
C MET A 1 106.62 32.23 99.93
N SER A 2 107.49 32.02 100.92
CA SER A 2 108.90 32.39 101.15
C SER A 2 109.17 33.89 101.03
N PHE A 3 109.05 34.58 102.17
CA PHE A 3 109.65 35.88 102.51
C PHE A 3 110.17 35.71 103.95
N CYS A 4 111.49 35.55 104.14
CA CYS A 4 112.42 36.55 104.72
C CYS A 4 111.88 37.19 106.01
N SER A 5 112.33 36.84 107.22
CA SER A 5 113.67 36.96 107.82
C SER A 5 114.27 38.37 107.70
N CYS A 6 114.20 39.13 108.79
CA CYS A 6 115.18 40.15 109.17
C CYS A 6 115.19 40.26 110.72
N ASN A 7 116.31 39.82 111.30
CA ASN A 7 117.10 40.43 112.39
C ASN A 7 116.33 41.18 113.50
N GLY A 8 116.40 40.81 114.78
CA GLY A 8 117.61 40.46 115.51
C GLY A 8 118.10 41.69 116.28
N PHE A 9 117.68 41.81 117.55
CA PHE A 9 118.43 42.50 118.60
C PHE A 9 118.11 41.81 119.93
N LEU A 10 118.83 40.71 120.18
CA LEU A 10 119.19 40.29 121.53
C LEU A 10 120.20 41.32 122.05
N LEU A 11 119.95 41.87 123.23
CA LEU A 11 121.01 42.35 124.11
C LEU A 11 120.94 41.51 125.37
N ASP A 12 121.79 40.49 125.37
CA ASP A 12 122.22 39.73 126.53
C ASP A 12 123.16 40.61 127.39
N ASP A 13 122.83 40.67 128.67
CA ASP A 13 123.66 40.38 129.84
C ASP A 13 125.15 40.84 129.92
N LYS A 14 125.50 41.35 131.12
CA LYS A 14 126.85 41.48 131.73
C LYS A 14 127.81 42.57 131.24
N THR A 15 127.89 43.66 132.00
CA THR A 15 129.19 44.22 132.45
C THR A 15 129.07 44.94 133.79
N GLN A 16 130.07 44.69 134.65
CA GLN A 16 130.29 45.07 136.05
C GLN A 16 130.51 46.58 136.31
N PRO A 17 130.53 47.00 137.60
CA PRO A 17 130.48 48.41 138.01
C PRO A 17 131.87 49.09 137.99
N PRO A 18 131.99 50.39 137.67
CA PRO A 18 133.12 51.20 138.08
C PRO A 18 132.85 51.74 139.49
N THR A 19 133.62 51.21 140.43
CA THR A 19 133.98 51.88 141.67
C THR A 19 134.66 53.22 141.39
N ASN A 20 134.51 54.12 142.36
CA ASN A 20 135.26 55.36 142.59
C ASN A 20 134.57 56.68 142.20
N SER A 21 134.18 57.34 143.29
CA SER A 21 134.43 58.74 143.62
C SER A 21 133.65 59.78 142.83
N GLY A 22 132.53 60.18 143.45
CA GLY A 22 132.45 61.56 143.91
C GLY A 22 131.53 62.47 143.11
N THR A 23 130.22 62.32 143.31
CA THR A 23 129.30 63.45 143.57
C THR A 23 127.94 62.89 143.98
N PRO A 24 127.28 63.42 145.03
CA PRO A 24 125.90 63.01 145.33
C PRO A 24 124.99 63.45 144.19
N MET A 25 124.29 62.50 143.56
CA MET A 25 123.10 62.82 142.76
C MET A 25 122.10 63.51 143.70
N SER A 26 121.68 64.73 143.35
CA SER A 26 120.65 65.42 144.11
C SER A 26 119.33 64.66 144.01
N ASP A 27 118.55 64.69 145.08
CA ASP A 27 117.26 64.01 145.24
C ASP A 27 116.25 64.30 144.08
N GLU A 28 116.46 65.40 143.34
CA GLU A 28 115.68 65.75 142.14
C GLU A 28 115.96 64.85 140.93
N HIS A 29 117.21 64.41 140.72
CA HIS A 29 117.56 63.57 139.57
C HIS A 29 116.92 62.18 139.68
N TYR A 30 116.85 61.63 140.89
CA TYR A 30 116.19 60.36 141.15
C TYR A 30 114.67 60.43 140.92
N LYS A 31 114.03 61.55 141.32
CA LYS A 31 112.61 61.81 141.04
C LYS A 31 112.32 61.89 139.55
N PHE A 32 113.16 62.55 138.77
CA PHE A 32 112.99 62.65 137.32
C PHE A 32 113.09 61.28 136.64
N VAL A 33 114.13 60.49 136.96
CA VAL A 33 114.32 59.14 136.41
C VAL A 33 113.15 58.22 136.79
N MET A 34 112.69 58.28 138.05
CA MET A 34 111.54 57.47 138.48
C MET A 34 110.22 57.91 137.83
N GLN A 35 109.98 59.22 137.65
CA GLN A 35 108.82 59.70 136.89
C GLN A 35 108.86 59.24 135.44
N PHE A 36 110.02 59.31 134.80
CA PHE A 36 110.20 58.84 133.42
C PHE A 36 109.90 57.34 133.30
N VAL A 37 110.42 56.51 134.21
CA VAL A 37 110.17 55.06 134.24
C VAL A 37 108.68 54.76 134.49
N ILE A 38 108.03 55.51 135.38
CA ILE A 38 106.58 55.36 135.63
C ILE A 38 105.78 55.73 134.37
N GLN A 39 106.15 56.81 133.70
CA GLN A 39 105.47 57.26 132.49
C GLN A 39 105.68 56.28 131.32
N GLU A 40 106.90 55.75 131.14
CA GLU A 40 107.17 54.73 130.13
C GLU A 40 106.34 53.45 130.40
N ARG A 41 106.25 53.04 131.66
CA ARG A 41 105.43 51.88 132.05
C ARG A 41 103.94 52.13 131.79
N GLN A 42 103.44 53.33 132.08
CA GLN A 42 102.05 53.71 131.77
C GLN A 42 101.79 53.72 130.26
N SER A 43 102.69 54.28 129.46
CA SER A 43 102.58 54.27 128.00
C SER A 43 102.63 52.85 127.43
N ARG A 44 103.49 51.97 127.98
CA ARG A 44 103.51 50.54 127.59
C ARG A 44 102.20 49.83 127.91
N LEU A 45 101.61 50.07 129.09
CA LEU A 45 100.33 49.48 129.46
C LEU A 45 99.19 49.96 128.55
N GLN A 46 99.15 51.26 128.23
CA GLN A 46 98.17 51.81 127.27
C GLN A 46 98.35 51.21 125.87
N LEU A 47 99.59 51.04 125.42
CA LEU A 47 99.89 50.42 124.13
C LEU A 47 99.47 48.94 124.12
N GLU A 48 99.71 48.21 125.21
CA GLU A 48 99.33 46.80 125.34
C GLU A 48 97.81 46.62 125.34
N GLU A 49 97.08 47.50 126.02
CA GLU A 49 95.62 47.54 126.00
C GLU A 49 95.08 47.82 124.59
N TYR A 50 95.65 48.81 123.90
CA TYR A 50 95.27 49.14 122.52
C TYR A 50 95.58 48.00 121.53
N VAL A 51 96.74 47.34 121.66
CA VAL A 51 97.10 46.17 120.85
C VAL A 51 96.13 45.01 121.12
N ASN A 52 95.69 44.82 122.37
CA ASN A 52 94.72 43.77 122.70
C ASN A 52 93.32 44.09 122.15
N GLN A 53 92.90 45.36 122.15
CA GLN A 53 91.66 45.80 121.48
C GLN A 53 91.72 45.53 119.98
N LEU A 54 92.79 45.93 119.30
CA LEU A 54 92.97 45.67 117.87
C LEU A 54 92.97 44.18 117.53
N LYS A 55 93.56 43.33 118.39
CA LYS A 55 93.51 41.87 118.21
C LYS A 55 92.08 41.34 118.34
N GLN A 56 91.31 41.84 119.31
CA GLN A 56 89.89 41.46 119.44
C GLN A 56 89.08 41.91 118.23
N GLU A 57 89.22 43.17 117.79
CA GLU A 57 88.54 43.68 116.60
C GLU A 57 88.88 42.85 115.36
N LEU A 58 90.16 42.54 115.14
CA LEU A 58 90.58 41.70 114.03
C LEU A 58 89.95 40.29 114.07
N VAL A 59 89.86 39.68 115.25
CA VAL A 59 89.20 38.37 115.42
C VAL A 59 87.70 38.49 115.14
N THR A 60 87.03 39.53 115.64
CA THR A 60 85.61 39.79 115.41
C THR A 60 85.33 39.99 113.92
N THR A 61 86.05 40.90 113.25
CA THR A 61 85.88 41.16 111.82
C THR A 61 86.17 39.92 110.98
N LYS A 62 87.18 39.12 111.34
CA LYS A 62 87.45 37.85 110.64
C LYS A 62 86.29 36.85 110.78
N THR A 63 85.66 36.82 111.95
CA THR A 63 84.55 35.92 112.25
C THR A 63 83.26 36.37 111.56
N GLU A 64 82.99 37.67 111.54
CA GLU A 64 81.88 38.29 110.80
C GLU A 64 82.02 38.04 109.31
N LEU A 65 83.21 38.29 108.73
CA LEU A 65 83.47 38.05 107.32
C LEU A 65 83.32 36.57 106.95
N ALA A 66 83.80 35.66 107.80
CA ALA A 66 83.63 34.22 107.59
C ALA A 66 82.14 33.83 107.62
N THR A 67 81.36 34.43 108.52
CA THR A 67 79.92 34.20 108.63
C THR A 67 79.18 34.74 107.40
N GLU A 68 79.51 35.94 106.93
CA GLU A 68 78.90 36.53 105.76
C GLU A 68 79.25 35.76 104.47
N ILE A 69 80.50 35.31 104.32
CA ILE A 69 80.89 34.40 103.23
C ILE A 69 80.09 33.09 103.27
N ASN A 70 79.88 32.51 104.46
CA ASN A 70 79.08 31.29 104.59
C ASN A 70 77.60 31.55 104.29
N ASN A 71 77.03 32.66 104.75
CA ASN A 71 75.65 33.06 104.45
C ASN A 71 75.46 33.29 102.94
N LEU A 72 76.42 33.92 102.26
CA LEU A 72 76.40 34.11 100.80
C LEU A 72 76.50 32.78 100.04
N LYS A 73 77.27 31.80 100.54
CA LYS A 73 77.31 30.45 99.98
C LYS A 73 76.02 29.65 100.24
N GLN A 74 75.35 29.90 101.36
CA GLN A 74 74.09 29.25 101.75
C GLN A 74 72.84 29.91 101.14
N CYS A 75 72.93 31.16 100.64
CA CYS A 75 71.93 31.77 99.77
C CYS A 75 71.79 30.88 98.52
N GLY A 76 70.89 29.90 98.54
CA GLY A 76 70.58 28.97 97.44
C GLY A 76 70.13 29.64 96.13
N CYS A 77 70.16 30.96 96.11
CA CYS A 77 70.01 31.91 95.03
C CYS A 77 70.70 31.44 93.73
N ALA A 78 71.93 30.91 93.81
CA ALA A 78 72.64 30.39 92.63
C ALA A 78 72.07 29.05 92.10
N SER A 79 71.71 28.13 93.00
CA SER A 79 71.08 26.85 92.60
C SER A 79 69.68 27.05 92.03
N ASP A 80 68.90 27.98 92.58
CA ASP A 80 67.55 28.28 92.11
C ASP A 80 67.56 28.92 90.72
N ILE A 81 68.50 29.84 90.47
CA ILE A 81 68.71 30.41 89.13
C ILE A 81 69.08 29.29 88.14
N LYS A 82 70.03 28.42 88.49
CA LYS A 82 70.45 27.31 87.62
C LYS A 82 69.28 26.38 87.29
N ASN A 83 68.48 26.00 88.29
CA ASN A 83 67.32 25.14 88.08
C ASN A 83 66.27 25.81 87.19
N LYS A 84 65.94 27.08 87.44
CA LYS A 84 65.04 27.87 86.58
C LYS A 84 65.58 27.98 85.14
N THR A 85 66.88 28.18 84.95
CA THR A 85 67.50 28.19 83.62
C THR A 85 67.36 26.85 82.92
N ILE A 86 67.57 25.72 83.62
CA ILE A 86 67.37 24.38 83.05
C ILE A 86 65.91 24.17 82.63
N THR A 87 64.94 24.54 83.48
CA THR A 87 63.51 24.43 83.14
C THR A 87 63.16 25.28 81.92
N LEU A 88 63.62 26.54 81.86
CA LEU A 88 63.39 27.41 80.71
C LEU A 88 64.01 26.85 79.41
N GLN A 89 65.18 26.23 79.48
CA GLN A 89 65.81 25.57 78.33
C GLN A 89 64.99 24.37 77.85
N GLN A 90 64.46 23.57 78.77
CA GLN A 90 63.58 22.44 78.45
C GLN A 90 62.26 22.92 77.82
N ASP A 91 61.63 23.94 78.40
CA ASP A 91 60.39 24.53 77.89
C ASP A 91 60.60 25.12 76.49
N PHE A 92 61.69 25.86 76.28
CA PHE A 92 62.05 26.40 74.97
C PHE A 92 62.31 25.27 73.95
N GLY A 93 62.96 24.19 74.36
CA GLY A 93 63.17 23.01 73.53
C GLY A 93 61.85 22.29 73.18
N SER A 94 60.86 22.27 74.08
CA SER A 94 59.52 21.74 73.79
C SER A 94 58.77 22.65 72.82
N LEU A 95 58.75 23.95 73.09
CA LEU A 95 58.08 24.94 72.25
C LEU A 95 58.61 24.92 70.80
N LYS A 96 59.93 24.77 70.64
CA LYS A 96 60.53 24.64 69.31
C LYS A 96 60.05 23.39 68.57
N ARG A 97 59.97 22.24 69.26
CA ARG A 97 59.43 20.99 68.66
C ARG A 97 57.97 21.16 68.27
N ASP A 98 57.15 21.77 69.12
CA ASP A 98 55.73 22.02 68.84
C ASP A 98 55.57 22.97 67.63
N TYR A 99 56.41 24.00 67.53
CA TYR A 99 56.46 24.88 66.37
C TYR A 99 56.83 24.15 65.07
N ASP A 100 57.82 23.27 65.10
CA ASP A 100 58.23 22.48 63.92
C ASP A 100 57.12 21.50 63.49
N VAL A 101 56.41 20.88 64.45
CA VAL A 101 55.23 20.05 64.17
C VAL A 101 54.10 20.89 63.58
N PHE A 102 53.81 22.05 64.16
CA PHE A 102 52.79 22.97 63.64
C PHE A 102 53.11 23.40 62.20
N LYS A 103 54.37 23.78 61.92
CA LYS A 103 54.82 24.17 60.58
C LYS A 103 54.63 23.03 59.57
N THR A 104 54.97 21.80 59.94
CA THR A 104 54.78 20.61 59.10
C THR A 104 53.29 20.34 58.83
N LYS A 105 52.44 20.39 59.86
CA LYS A 105 50.99 20.21 59.71
C LYS A 105 50.36 21.30 58.84
N ASN A 106 50.79 22.55 58.98
CA ASN A 106 50.29 23.66 58.16
C ASN A 106 50.67 23.50 56.67
N ALA A 107 51.87 22.98 56.40
CA ALA A 107 52.29 22.66 55.03
C ALA A 107 51.42 21.53 54.42
N LEU A 108 51.16 20.46 55.18
CA LEU A 108 50.27 19.38 54.75
C LEU A 108 48.84 19.89 54.51
N PHE A 109 48.29 20.69 55.42
CA PHE A 109 46.97 21.29 55.26
C PHE A 109 46.87 22.14 53.99
N SER A 110 47.91 22.92 53.68
CA SER A 110 47.98 23.72 52.45
C SER A 110 48.01 22.85 51.18
N GLN A 111 48.68 21.71 51.25
CA GLN A 111 48.70 20.72 50.16
C GLN A 111 47.32 20.06 49.98
N GLU A 112 46.67 19.63 51.06
CA GLU A 112 45.32 19.05 51.03
C GLU A 112 44.29 20.04 50.48
N LEU A 113 44.40 21.32 50.85
CA LEU A 113 43.55 22.39 50.34
C LEU A 113 43.73 22.57 48.82
N THR A 114 44.98 22.49 48.34
CA THR A 114 45.31 22.58 46.91
C THR A 114 44.72 21.40 46.14
N VAL A 115 44.85 20.18 46.66
CA VAL A 115 44.26 18.97 46.06
C VAL A 115 42.73 19.08 46.01
N THR A 116 42.12 19.52 47.11
CA THR A 116 40.66 19.71 47.20
C THR A 116 40.17 20.72 46.17
N LYS A 117 40.88 21.84 46.02
CA LYS A 117 40.58 22.87 45.02
C LYS A 117 40.67 22.30 43.60
N ASN A 118 41.73 21.56 43.28
CA ASN A 118 41.90 20.95 41.96
C ASN A 118 40.79 19.92 41.67
N ARG A 119 40.39 19.13 42.68
CA ARG A 119 39.28 18.17 42.54
C ARG A 119 37.94 18.87 42.32
N SER A 120 37.69 20.01 42.97
CA SER A 120 36.49 20.83 42.73
C SER A 120 36.42 21.29 41.29
N VAL A 121 37.51 21.83 40.74
CA VAL A 121 37.59 22.28 39.35
C VAL A 121 37.36 21.12 38.36
N LEU A 122 37.94 19.94 38.64
CA LEU A 122 37.71 18.75 37.81
C LEU A 122 36.23 18.35 37.80
N LEU A 123 35.58 18.31 38.98
CA LEU A 123 34.17 17.98 39.11
C LEU A 123 33.28 19.00 38.40
N GLU A 124 33.58 20.30 38.50
CA GLU A 124 32.87 21.35 37.76
C GLU A 124 32.95 21.14 36.25
N ASN A 125 34.14 20.77 35.73
CA ASN A 125 34.33 20.45 34.32
C ASN A 125 33.57 19.18 33.89
N GLU A 126 33.58 18.12 34.70
CA GLU A 126 32.83 16.88 34.42
C GLU A 126 31.32 17.15 34.38
N VAL A 127 30.80 17.95 35.31
CA VAL A 127 29.39 18.36 35.31
C VAL A 127 29.04 19.16 34.05
N ALA A 128 29.88 20.11 33.65
CA ALA A 128 29.67 20.88 32.42
C ALA A 128 29.66 19.99 31.17
N HIS A 129 30.57 19.01 31.10
CA HIS A 129 30.61 18.05 30.00
C HIS A 129 29.36 17.15 29.96
N LEU A 130 28.89 16.66 31.12
CA LEU A 130 27.65 15.87 31.21
C LEU A 130 26.42 16.68 30.76
N GLN A 131 26.34 17.96 31.10
CA GLN A 131 25.27 18.86 30.63
C GLN A 131 25.30 19.06 29.11
N GLN A 132 26.49 19.15 28.50
CA GLN A 132 26.62 19.21 27.04
C GLN A 132 26.16 17.91 26.36
N LEU A 133 26.57 16.75 26.88
CA LEU A 133 26.11 15.45 26.37
C LEU A 133 24.58 15.30 26.44
N GLN A 134 23.96 15.73 27.55
CA GLN A 134 22.50 15.78 27.69
C GLN A 134 21.85 16.64 26.60
N SER A 135 22.37 17.85 26.37
CA SER A 135 21.84 18.75 25.33
C SER A 135 21.96 18.15 23.93
N VAL A 136 23.07 17.46 23.60
CA VAL A 136 23.23 16.78 22.31
C VAL A 136 22.24 15.62 22.18
N SER A 137 22.03 14.85 23.24
CA SER A 137 21.04 13.76 23.27
C SER A 137 19.62 14.29 23.05
N ASP A 138 19.27 15.40 23.70
CA ASP A 138 17.95 16.03 23.56
C ASP A 138 17.74 16.55 22.12
N LEU A 139 18.77 17.18 21.53
CA LEU A 139 18.73 17.64 20.12
C LEU A 139 18.57 16.48 19.13
N GLN A 140 19.29 15.37 19.35
CA GLN A 140 19.17 14.18 18.51
C GLN A 140 17.74 13.61 18.59
N THR A 141 17.19 13.52 19.80
CA THR A 141 15.81 13.05 20.04
C THR A 141 14.79 13.95 19.31
N VAL A 142 14.95 15.27 19.39
CA VAL A 142 14.08 16.23 18.68
C VAL A 142 14.19 16.07 17.17
N PHE A 143 15.40 15.87 16.63
CA PHE A 143 15.62 15.64 15.20
C PHE A 143 14.94 14.36 14.72
N ASP A 144 15.09 13.26 15.44
CA ASP A 144 14.47 11.97 15.11
C ASP A 144 12.94 12.05 15.17
N LEU A 145 12.39 12.71 16.20
CA LEU A 145 10.95 12.97 16.29
C LEU A 145 10.46 13.81 15.10
N LYS A 146 11.19 14.87 14.72
CA LYS A 146 10.82 15.72 13.58
C LYS A 146 10.79 14.94 12.26
N ASN A 147 11.77 14.06 12.04
CA ASN A 147 11.80 13.19 10.86
C ASN A 147 10.65 12.18 10.86
N LEU A 148 10.36 11.57 12.01
CA LEU A 148 9.23 10.65 12.16
C LEU A 148 7.90 11.35 11.87
N THR A 149 7.68 12.55 12.42
CA THR A 149 6.48 13.37 12.17
C THR A 149 6.35 13.73 10.69
N SER A 150 7.44 14.10 10.01
CA SER A 150 7.41 14.42 8.59
C SER A 150 7.01 13.21 7.73
N ARG A 151 7.59 12.03 8.01
CA ARG A 151 7.22 10.78 7.32
C ARG A 151 5.76 10.40 7.56
N LEU A 152 5.29 10.51 8.80
CA LEU A 152 3.90 10.22 9.15
C LEU A 152 2.92 11.17 8.42
N ALA A 153 3.24 12.46 8.33
CA ALA A 153 2.43 13.43 7.60
C ALA A 153 2.33 13.09 6.10
N GLN A 154 3.43 12.66 5.48
CA GLN A 154 3.44 12.22 4.07
C GLN A 154 2.59 10.97 3.85
N GLU A 155 2.66 9.99 4.76
CA GLU A 155 1.90 8.75 4.67
C GLU A 155 0.38 8.97 4.86
N ILE A 156 0.00 9.86 5.79
CA ILE A 156 -1.39 10.30 5.96
C ILE A 156 -1.90 10.97 4.68
N GLN A 157 -1.12 11.87 4.08
CA GLN A 157 -1.49 12.53 2.84
C GLN A 157 -1.70 11.53 1.70
N ALA A 158 -0.77 10.59 1.51
CA ALA A 158 -0.88 9.55 0.49
C ALA A 158 -2.11 8.66 0.70
N THR A 159 -2.41 8.31 1.96
CA THR A 159 -3.59 7.52 2.33
C THR A 159 -4.88 8.26 2.04
N ASN A 160 -4.96 9.55 2.36
CA ASN A 160 -6.12 10.39 2.06
C ASN A 160 -6.36 10.51 0.55
N SER A 161 -5.31 10.69 -0.25
CA SER A 161 -5.42 10.70 -1.71
C SER A 161 -5.91 9.36 -2.27
N ARG A 162 -5.43 8.22 -1.74
CA ARG A 162 -5.94 6.89 -2.11
C ARG A 162 -7.41 6.73 -1.75
N GLN A 163 -7.82 7.18 -0.57
CA GLN A 163 -9.21 7.11 -0.12
C GLN A 163 -10.15 7.94 -1.00
N GLN A 164 -9.71 9.13 -1.42
CA GLN A 164 -10.46 9.95 -2.38
C GLN A 164 -10.59 9.26 -3.74
N ALA A 165 -9.52 8.65 -4.25
CA ALA A 165 -9.56 7.89 -5.50
C ALA A 165 -10.55 6.72 -5.43
N ILE A 166 -10.50 5.91 -4.38
CA ILE A 166 -11.42 4.79 -4.15
C ILE A 166 -12.88 5.28 -4.09
N THR A 167 -13.11 6.40 -3.41
CA THR A 167 -14.46 6.98 -3.28
C THR A 167 -14.97 7.47 -4.64
N SER A 168 -14.11 8.10 -5.45
CA SER A 168 -14.46 8.52 -6.81
C SER A 168 -14.79 7.32 -7.72
N GLU A 169 -14.02 6.24 -7.64
CA GLU A 169 -14.25 5.02 -8.40
C GLU A 169 -15.55 4.32 -7.99
N ALA A 170 -15.81 4.21 -6.68
CA ALA A 170 -17.06 3.65 -6.17
C ALA A 170 -18.29 4.42 -6.66
N ASN A 171 -18.19 5.76 -6.70
CA ASN A 171 -19.25 6.60 -7.24
C ASN A 171 -19.45 6.41 -8.75
N ALA A 172 -18.38 6.29 -9.53
CA ALA A 172 -18.46 5.99 -10.95
C ALA A 172 -19.15 4.64 -11.21
N ARG A 173 -18.72 3.58 -10.51
CA ARG A 173 -19.33 2.25 -10.60
C ARG A 173 -20.81 2.24 -10.19
N LYS A 174 -21.18 3.05 -9.20
CA LYS A 174 -22.59 3.23 -8.81
C LYS A 174 -23.42 3.83 -9.94
N GLN A 175 -22.89 4.81 -10.67
CA GLN A 175 -23.58 5.40 -11.83
C GLN A 175 -23.71 4.39 -12.97
N ASP A 176 -22.64 3.64 -13.27
CA ASP A 176 -22.67 2.58 -14.29
C ASP A 176 -23.74 1.52 -13.96
N PHE A 177 -23.84 1.13 -12.69
CA PHE A 177 -24.86 0.19 -12.22
C PHE A 177 -26.28 0.74 -12.41
N LEU A 178 -26.52 2.02 -12.07
CA LEU A 178 -27.82 2.66 -12.29
C LEU A 178 -28.20 2.72 -13.77
N ALA A 179 -27.24 3.04 -14.64
CA ALA A 179 -27.46 3.06 -16.08
C ALA A 179 -27.78 1.66 -16.63
N LEU A 180 -27.07 0.62 -16.15
CA LEU A 180 -27.36 -0.78 -16.51
C LEU A 180 -28.76 -1.18 -16.04
N TYR A 181 -29.14 -0.83 -14.82
CA TYR A 181 -30.46 -1.11 -14.27
C TYR A 181 -31.58 -0.48 -15.10
N GLN A 182 -31.43 0.78 -15.52
CA GLN A 182 -32.39 1.44 -16.41
C GLN A 182 -32.50 0.74 -17.77
N ARG A 183 -31.38 0.29 -18.36
CA ARG A 183 -31.38 -0.45 -19.62
C ARG A 183 -32.11 -1.80 -19.50
N ILE A 184 -31.98 -2.48 -18.38
CA ILE A 184 -32.70 -3.72 -18.10
C ILE A 184 -34.20 -3.45 -18.05
N GLN A 185 -34.65 -2.41 -17.32
CA GLN A 185 -36.07 -2.06 -17.25
C GLN A 185 -36.68 -1.74 -18.63
N VAL A 186 -35.94 -1.03 -19.49
CA VAL A 186 -36.39 -0.77 -20.88
C VAL A 186 -36.50 -2.08 -21.65
N SER A 187 -35.51 -2.97 -21.52
CA SER A 187 -35.51 -4.26 -22.22
C SER A 187 -36.64 -5.18 -21.75
N GLU A 188 -36.98 -5.18 -20.45
CA GLU A 188 -38.13 -5.91 -19.90
C GLU A 188 -39.44 -5.42 -20.53
N LYS A 189 -39.60 -4.09 -20.64
CA LYS A 189 -40.77 -3.50 -21.30
C LYS A 189 -40.85 -3.84 -22.79
N ASP A 190 -39.71 -3.83 -23.49
CA ASP A 190 -39.66 -4.22 -24.90
C ASP A 190 -40.02 -5.70 -25.10
N LEU A 191 -39.59 -6.58 -24.18
CA LEU A 191 -39.99 -7.99 -24.17
C LEU A 191 -41.50 -8.18 -23.91
N GLU A 192 -42.08 -7.39 -23.00
CA GLU A 192 -43.53 -7.40 -22.75
C GLU A 192 -44.30 -6.97 -24.01
N ASN A 193 -43.87 -5.89 -24.67
CA ASN A 193 -44.46 -5.43 -25.93
C ASN A 193 -44.36 -6.50 -27.03
N LEU A 194 -43.19 -7.14 -27.17
CA LEU A 194 -42.98 -8.20 -28.16
C LEU A 194 -43.90 -9.40 -27.90
N SER A 195 -44.11 -9.75 -26.62
CA SER A 195 -45.05 -10.81 -26.23
C SER A 195 -46.48 -10.50 -26.69
N VAL A 196 -46.94 -9.26 -26.46
CA VAL A 196 -48.26 -8.79 -26.94
C VAL A 196 -48.36 -8.85 -28.46
N ASP A 197 -47.35 -8.36 -29.18
CA ASP A 197 -47.31 -8.40 -30.64
C ASP A 197 -47.34 -9.83 -31.20
N MET A 198 -46.66 -10.78 -30.55
CA MET A 198 -46.68 -12.18 -30.93
C MET A 198 -48.07 -12.80 -30.75
N VAL A 199 -48.76 -12.50 -29.65
CA VAL A 199 -50.14 -12.97 -29.42
C VAL A 199 -51.08 -12.43 -30.51
N GLU A 200 -50.98 -11.14 -30.84
CA GLU A 200 -51.81 -10.52 -31.87
C GLU A 200 -51.51 -11.08 -33.27
N ARG A 201 -50.23 -11.33 -33.60
CA ARG A 201 -49.86 -12.02 -34.86
C ARG A 201 -50.45 -13.42 -34.94
N ASN A 202 -50.37 -14.21 -33.87
CA ASN A 202 -50.92 -15.57 -33.85
C ASN A 202 -52.44 -15.54 -34.06
N LYS A 203 -53.13 -14.56 -33.48
CA LYS A 203 -54.57 -14.35 -33.73
C LYS A 203 -54.85 -14.11 -35.23
N LYS A 204 -54.09 -13.22 -35.88
CA LYS A 204 -54.24 -12.94 -37.32
C LYS A 204 -53.91 -14.15 -38.21
N ILE A 205 -52.91 -14.94 -37.83
CA ILE A 205 -52.58 -16.19 -38.53
C ILE A 205 -53.78 -17.15 -38.46
N ASN A 206 -54.33 -17.37 -37.27
CA ASN A 206 -55.49 -18.24 -37.09
C ASN A 206 -56.72 -17.76 -37.88
N GLU A 207 -56.98 -16.45 -37.91
CA GLU A 207 -58.06 -15.86 -38.72
C GLU A 207 -57.83 -16.08 -40.23
N THR A 208 -56.58 -15.95 -40.68
CA THR A 208 -56.20 -16.15 -42.09
C THR A 208 -56.30 -17.63 -42.49
N ASP A 209 -55.87 -18.54 -41.63
CA ASP A 209 -55.98 -19.99 -41.82
C ASP A 209 -57.46 -20.42 -41.89
N LEU A 210 -58.29 -19.88 -41.00
CA LEU A 210 -59.74 -20.11 -41.02
C LEU A 210 -60.37 -19.62 -42.33
N HIS A 211 -60.06 -18.39 -42.75
CA HIS A 211 -60.56 -17.83 -43.99
C HIS A 211 -60.12 -18.64 -45.23
N THR A 212 -58.88 -19.11 -45.23
CA THR A 212 -58.33 -19.95 -46.31
C THR A 212 -59.03 -21.31 -46.35
N SER A 213 -59.25 -21.94 -45.20
CA SER A 213 -60.00 -23.19 -45.07
C SER A 213 -61.43 -23.06 -45.60
N LEU A 214 -62.15 -22.00 -45.21
CA LEU A 214 -63.50 -21.71 -45.72
C LEU A 214 -63.53 -21.51 -47.24
N ARG A 215 -62.55 -20.80 -47.80
CA ARG A 215 -62.42 -20.63 -49.26
C ARG A 215 -62.19 -21.95 -49.99
N MET A 216 -61.35 -22.83 -49.43
CA MET A 216 -61.10 -24.15 -49.99
C MET A 216 -62.36 -25.02 -49.98
N GLN A 217 -63.11 -25.04 -48.88
CA GLN A 217 -64.39 -25.76 -48.79
C GLN A 217 -65.41 -25.25 -49.82
N LEU A 218 -65.51 -23.92 -50.00
CA LEU A 218 -66.38 -23.33 -51.01
C LEU A 218 -65.97 -23.72 -52.44
N LEU A 219 -64.66 -23.71 -52.72
CA LEU A 219 -64.14 -24.13 -54.02
C LEU A 219 -64.44 -25.60 -54.30
N GLU A 220 -64.21 -26.48 -53.33
CA GLU A 220 -64.53 -27.91 -53.43
C GLU A 220 -66.02 -28.14 -53.68
N SER A 221 -66.89 -27.43 -52.97
CA SER A 221 -68.35 -27.45 -53.20
C SER A 221 -68.71 -27.01 -54.64
N ASN A 222 -68.11 -25.94 -55.14
CA ASN A 222 -68.35 -25.43 -56.49
C ASN A 222 -67.86 -26.41 -57.57
N VAL A 223 -66.70 -27.05 -57.36
CA VAL A 223 -66.17 -28.08 -58.26
C VAL A 223 -67.12 -29.28 -58.30
N ASN A 224 -67.52 -29.79 -57.13
CA ASN A 224 -68.44 -30.92 -57.03
C ASN A 224 -69.80 -30.63 -57.71
N LEU A 225 -70.36 -29.43 -57.51
CA LEU A 225 -71.60 -29.01 -58.19
C LEU A 225 -71.45 -28.98 -59.71
N THR A 226 -70.28 -28.53 -60.20
CA THR A 226 -70.00 -28.47 -61.64
C THR A 226 -69.88 -29.88 -62.24
N ILE A 227 -69.21 -30.79 -61.54
CA ILE A 227 -69.10 -32.20 -61.92
C ILE A 227 -70.51 -32.84 -62.01
N SER A 228 -71.34 -32.68 -60.99
CA SER A 228 -72.70 -33.23 -60.99
C SER A 228 -73.56 -32.70 -62.15
N LYS A 229 -73.47 -31.40 -62.44
CA LYS A 229 -74.16 -30.80 -63.60
C LYS A 229 -73.67 -31.37 -64.94
N LEU A 230 -72.38 -31.68 -65.06
CA LEU A 230 -71.84 -32.32 -66.26
C LEU A 230 -72.37 -33.75 -66.44
N ASP A 231 -72.44 -34.53 -65.35
CA ASP A 231 -72.94 -35.91 -65.40
C ASP A 231 -74.44 -35.98 -65.70
N GLU A 232 -75.25 -34.97 -65.33
CA GLU A 232 -76.68 -34.90 -65.66
C GLU A 232 -76.96 -34.71 -67.17
N ILE A 233 -76.06 -34.06 -67.92
CA ILE A 233 -76.30 -33.62 -69.30
C ILE A 233 -75.69 -34.58 -70.34
N SER A 234 -74.90 -35.57 -69.93
CA SER A 234 -74.15 -36.46 -70.83
C SER A 234 -74.48 -37.93 -70.62
N ASP A 235 -75.16 -38.57 -71.59
CA ASP A 235 -75.09 -40.03 -71.77
C ASP A 235 -73.78 -40.32 -72.50
N ARG A 236 -72.69 -40.53 -71.74
CA ARG A 236 -71.31 -40.49 -72.23
C ARG A 236 -71.10 -41.41 -73.43
N ALA A 237 -71.08 -40.81 -74.62
CA ALA A 237 -70.33 -41.27 -75.77
C ALA A 237 -69.38 -40.14 -76.16
N LEU A 238 -68.14 -40.20 -75.70
CA LEU A 238 -67.07 -39.23 -75.99
C LEU A 238 -65.98 -39.93 -76.79
N LEU A 239 -65.67 -39.39 -77.96
CA LEU A 239 -64.51 -39.77 -78.74
C LEU A 239 -63.70 -38.52 -79.02
N THR A 240 -62.41 -38.56 -78.74
CA THR A 240 -61.45 -37.60 -79.28
C THR A 240 -60.34 -38.39 -79.96
N VAL A 241 -60.15 -38.12 -81.24
CA VAL A 241 -59.10 -38.72 -82.05
C VAL A 241 -58.22 -37.62 -82.63
N SER A 242 -56.95 -37.92 -82.80
CA SER A 242 -56.00 -37.08 -83.51
C SER A 242 -55.32 -37.84 -84.64
N SER A 243 -54.77 -37.10 -85.58
CA SER A 243 -53.96 -37.68 -86.65
C SER A 243 -52.50 -37.29 -86.47
N LYS A 244 -51.63 -38.30 -86.35
CA LYS A 244 -50.18 -38.10 -86.25
C LYS A 244 -49.47 -38.17 -87.61
N THR A 245 -50.14 -38.66 -88.64
CA THR A 245 -49.54 -38.89 -89.95
C THR A 245 -50.35 -38.19 -91.03
N ALA A 246 -49.68 -37.79 -92.11
CA ALA A 246 -50.28 -37.12 -93.26
C ALA A 246 -51.04 -38.10 -94.18
N THR A 247 -51.92 -38.93 -93.64
CA THR A 247 -52.68 -39.91 -94.43
C THR A 247 -54.13 -39.49 -94.68
N ILE A 248 -54.47 -39.41 -95.96
CA ILE A 248 -55.82 -39.20 -96.47
C ILE A 248 -56.22 -40.51 -97.17
N SER A 249 -57.36 -41.10 -96.80
CA SER A 249 -57.85 -42.32 -97.43
C SER A 249 -58.56 -42.03 -98.76
N ASP A 250 -58.88 -43.10 -99.51
CA ASP A 250 -59.69 -43.01 -100.73
C ASP A 250 -60.95 -42.15 -100.52
N GLY A 251 -61.18 -41.21 -101.44
CA GLY A 251 -62.29 -40.26 -101.35
C GLY A 251 -62.05 -39.04 -100.45
N ASN A 252 -60.78 -38.71 -100.21
CA ASN A 252 -60.31 -37.51 -99.50
C ASN A 252 -60.70 -37.44 -98.01
N VAL A 253 -60.88 -38.57 -97.32
CA VAL A 253 -61.26 -38.59 -95.89
C VAL A 253 -60.01 -38.55 -95.01
N PHE A 254 -60.03 -37.74 -93.95
CA PHE A 254 -58.95 -37.72 -92.96
C PHE A 254 -58.96 -38.94 -92.07
N GLN A 255 -57.85 -39.67 -92.06
CA GLN A 255 -57.64 -40.76 -91.09
C GLN A 255 -57.08 -40.18 -89.79
N PHE A 256 -57.67 -40.57 -88.67
CA PHE A 256 -57.18 -40.21 -87.35
C PHE A 256 -56.54 -41.44 -86.72
N THR A 257 -55.22 -41.44 -86.62
CA THR A 257 -54.45 -42.63 -86.23
C THR A 257 -54.45 -42.89 -84.72
N ASP A 258 -54.77 -41.86 -83.94
CA ASP A 258 -54.57 -41.85 -82.50
C ASP A 258 -55.87 -41.55 -81.77
N VAL A 259 -56.28 -42.47 -80.90
CA VAL A 259 -57.43 -42.27 -80.02
C VAL A 259 -56.94 -41.64 -78.72
N LEU A 260 -57.32 -40.40 -78.46
CA LEU A 260 -56.96 -39.67 -77.23
C LEU A 260 -57.93 -39.96 -76.09
N THR A 261 -59.21 -40.16 -76.41
CA THR A 261 -60.23 -40.54 -75.43
C THR A 261 -61.34 -41.29 -76.13
N SER A 262 -61.81 -42.38 -75.52
CA SER A 262 -62.99 -43.10 -75.97
C SER A 262 -63.78 -43.60 -74.78
N ASP A 263 -64.98 -43.08 -74.58
CA ASP A 263 -65.94 -43.52 -73.57
C ASP A 263 -67.28 -43.76 -74.26
N GLY A 264 -67.91 -44.91 -74.03
CA GLY A 264 -69.23 -45.26 -74.57
C GLY A 264 -69.38 -45.39 -76.11
N ILE A 265 -68.28 -45.45 -76.86
CA ILE A 265 -68.25 -45.63 -78.33
C ILE A 265 -67.57 -46.96 -78.68
N SER A 266 -68.29 -47.89 -79.30
CA SER A 266 -67.78 -49.25 -79.58
C SER A 266 -67.15 -49.45 -80.96
N ASN A 267 -67.33 -48.51 -81.90
CA ASN A 267 -66.86 -48.61 -83.29
C ASN A 267 -65.55 -47.84 -83.57
N LEU A 268 -64.63 -47.78 -82.61
CA LEU A 268 -63.32 -47.13 -82.75
C LEU A 268 -62.52 -47.55 -83.99
N SER A 269 -62.65 -48.81 -84.42
CA SER A 269 -61.94 -49.35 -85.57
C SER A 269 -62.30 -48.65 -86.88
N SER A 270 -63.55 -48.19 -87.07
CA SER A 270 -63.96 -47.49 -88.29
C SER A 270 -63.39 -46.07 -88.35
N VAL A 271 -63.28 -45.39 -87.21
CA VAL A 271 -62.71 -44.04 -87.13
C VAL A 271 -61.21 -44.07 -87.42
N ASN A 272 -60.50 -45.05 -86.86
CA ASN A 272 -59.05 -45.15 -87.02
C ASN A 272 -58.61 -45.57 -88.43
N THR A 273 -59.38 -46.44 -89.09
CA THR A 273 -59.00 -46.99 -90.41
C THR A 273 -59.56 -46.18 -91.58
N SER A 274 -60.78 -45.66 -91.46
CA SER A 274 -61.47 -44.97 -92.56
C SER A 274 -61.69 -43.48 -92.31
N GLY A 275 -61.43 -42.98 -91.10
CA GLY A 275 -61.75 -41.59 -90.75
C GLY A 275 -63.25 -41.32 -90.61
N ILE A 276 -64.05 -42.39 -90.50
CA ILE A 276 -65.51 -42.34 -90.49
C ILE A 276 -66.02 -42.78 -89.13
N PHE A 277 -66.71 -41.86 -88.44
CA PHE A 277 -67.50 -42.16 -87.26
C PHE A 277 -68.89 -42.63 -87.68
N THR A 278 -69.32 -43.81 -87.23
CA THR A 278 -70.71 -44.26 -87.41
C THR A 278 -71.47 -44.06 -86.12
N CYS A 279 -72.61 -43.38 -86.18
CA CYS A 279 -73.45 -43.13 -85.05
C CYS A 279 -74.10 -44.45 -84.58
N GLU A 280 -73.79 -44.89 -83.36
CA GLU A 280 -74.33 -46.14 -82.79
C GLU A 280 -75.63 -45.91 -82.01
N LYS A 281 -75.89 -44.68 -81.59
CA LYS A 281 -77.06 -44.28 -80.78
C LYS A 281 -77.70 -43.03 -81.34
N HIS A 282 -79.02 -43.04 -81.51
CA HIS A 282 -79.75 -41.84 -81.91
C HIS A 282 -79.61 -40.75 -80.81
N GLY A 283 -79.22 -39.54 -81.18
CA GLY A 283 -79.01 -38.46 -80.20
C GLY A 283 -78.51 -37.16 -80.79
N PHE A 284 -78.29 -36.18 -79.91
CA PHE A 284 -77.58 -34.95 -80.27
C PHE A 284 -76.09 -35.12 -79.99
N TYR A 285 -75.27 -34.60 -80.89
CA TYR A 285 -73.83 -34.73 -80.85
C TYR A 285 -73.20 -33.37 -81.08
N LEU A 286 -72.32 -32.99 -80.17
CA LEU A 286 -71.40 -31.88 -80.38
C LEU A 286 -70.15 -32.45 -81.04
N THR A 287 -69.85 -31.96 -82.24
CA THR A 287 -68.63 -32.29 -82.95
C THR A 287 -67.71 -31.09 -82.91
N SER A 288 -66.42 -31.31 -82.68
CA SER A 288 -65.39 -30.29 -82.77
C SER A 288 -64.26 -30.83 -83.62
N ASN A 289 -63.88 -30.09 -84.64
CA ASN A 289 -62.73 -30.39 -85.47
C ASN A 289 -61.76 -29.23 -85.37
N THR A 290 -60.48 -29.51 -85.18
CA THR A 290 -59.42 -28.49 -85.23
C THR A 290 -58.35 -28.95 -86.19
N LYS A 291 -58.05 -28.13 -87.21
CA LYS A 291 -57.00 -28.44 -88.18
C LYS A 291 -56.43 -27.19 -88.85
N LEU A 292 -55.20 -27.31 -89.31
CA LEU A 292 -54.44 -26.33 -90.10
C LEU A 292 -54.83 -26.24 -91.60
N CYS A 293 -55.95 -26.81 -92.05
CA CYS A 293 -56.36 -26.76 -93.45
C CYS A 293 -57.88 -26.69 -93.63
N HIS A 294 -58.28 -26.51 -94.89
CA HIS A 294 -59.69 -26.55 -95.30
C HIS A 294 -60.29 -27.92 -95.03
N MET A 295 -61.31 -27.93 -94.17
CA MET A 295 -62.05 -29.13 -93.84
C MET A 295 -63.50 -28.95 -94.19
N THR A 296 -64.07 -30.03 -94.71
CA THR A 296 -65.50 -30.15 -94.91
C THR A 296 -66.01 -31.32 -94.10
N LEU A 297 -66.97 -31.07 -93.24
CA LEU A 297 -67.66 -32.12 -92.51
C LEU A 297 -68.80 -32.66 -93.37
N TYR A 298 -68.83 -33.97 -93.52
CA TYR A 298 -69.87 -34.72 -94.22
C TYR A 298 -70.67 -35.54 -93.23
N LEU A 299 -72.00 -35.49 -93.40
CA LEU A 299 -72.93 -36.42 -92.79
C LEU A 299 -73.42 -37.36 -93.89
N ASN A 300 -73.15 -38.65 -93.74
CA ASN A 300 -73.27 -39.64 -94.78
C ASN A 300 -72.43 -39.24 -96.00
N THR A 301 -73.09 -38.85 -97.08
CA THR A 301 -72.46 -38.36 -98.30
C THR A 301 -72.69 -36.86 -98.53
N LYS A 302 -73.47 -36.20 -97.66
CA LYS A 302 -73.85 -34.80 -97.82
C LYS A 302 -72.92 -33.91 -97.02
N ARG A 303 -72.37 -32.90 -97.69
CA ARG A 303 -71.64 -31.80 -97.02
C ARG A 303 -72.59 -31.05 -96.09
N ILE A 304 -72.24 -30.94 -94.81
CA ILE A 304 -73.04 -30.22 -93.80
C ILE A 304 -72.38 -28.95 -93.30
N ALA A 305 -71.06 -28.86 -93.32
CA ALA A 305 -70.35 -27.63 -92.99
C ALA A 305 -68.93 -27.63 -93.55
N ARG A 306 -68.35 -26.44 -93.66
CA ARG A 306 -67.03 -26.20 -94.22
C ARG A 306 -66.35 -25.08 -93.45
N THR A 307 -65.05 -25.20 -93.19
CA THR A 307 -64.26 -24.10 -92.63
C THR A 307 -63.96 -23.04 -93.70
N SER A 308 -64.02 -21.75 -93.33
CA SER A 308 -63.78 -20.65 -94.27
C SER A 308 -62.32 -20.61 -94.76
N LYS A 309 -62.11 -20.06 -95.97
CA LYS A 309 -60.79 -19.88 -96.57
C LYS A 309 -59.99 -18.79 -95.87
N GLY A 310 -58.95 -19.17 -95.14
CA GLY A 310 -57.89 -18.25 -94.70
C GLY A 310 -56.87 -17.99 -95.83
N ASN A 311 -56.12 -16.90 -95.75
CA ASN A 311 -55.00 -16.64 -96.68
C ASN A 311 -53.92 -17.71 -96.48
N GLU A 312 -53.47 -18.33 -97.57
CA GLU A 312 -52.66 -19.57 -97.64
C GLU A 312 -51.22 -19.44 -97.09
N THR A 313 -50.89 -18.37 -96.35
CA THR A 313 -49.50 -18.03 -95.98
C THR A 313 -49.11 -18.27 -94.53
N ASN A 314 -50.03 -18.63 -93.62
CA ASN A 314 -49.73 -18.89 -92.20
C ASN A 314 -50.46 -20.13 -91.67
N PHE A 315 -49.85 -20.86 -90.71
CA PHE A 315 -50.47 -21.95 -89.95
C PHE A 315 -51.70 -21.44 -89.18
N GLN A 316 -52.87 -21.46 -89.81
CA GLN A 316 -54.12 -21.06 -89.18
C GLN A 316 -54.91 -22.30 -88.79
N SER A 317 -55.17 -22.46 -87.49
CA SER A 317 -56.07 -23.49 -87.00
C SER A 317 -57.51 -23.07 -87.31
N HIS A 318 -58.15 -23.83 -88.17
CA HIS A 318 -59.58 -23.74 -88.43
C HIS A 318 -60.29 -24.70 -87.49
N SER A 319 -61.14 -24.15 -86.63
CA SER A 319 -62.03 -24.92 -85.79
C SER A 319 -63.45 -24.93 -86.34
N LEU A 320 -64.07 -26.09 -86.42
CA LEU A 320 -65.49 -26.23 -86.72
C LEU A 320 -66.17 -26.96 -85.57
N GLN A 321 -67.12 -26.29 -84.93
CA GLN A 321 -67.98 -26.88 -83.92
C GLN A 321 -69.42 -26.92 -84.43
N LEU A 322 -70.03 -28.10 -84.40
CA LEU A 322 -71.41 -28.28 -84.83
C LEU A 322 -72.19 -29.11 -83.84
N PHE A 323 -73.42 -28.69 -83.61
CA PHE A 323 -74.42 -29.44 -82.88
C PHE A 323 -75.33 -30.17 -83.86
N LEU A 324 -75.24 -31.49 -83.90
CA LEU A 324 -75.88 -32.33 -84.91
C LEU A 324 -76.82 -33.33 -84.25
N LYS A 325 -78.01 -33.52 -84.82
CA LYS A 325 -78.86 -34.66 -84.47
C LYS A 325 -78.53 -35.83 -85.39
N LEU A 326 -77.98 -36.90 -84.86
CA LEU A 326 -77.59 -38.09 -85.62
C LEU A 326 -78.53 -39.26 -85.31
N LYS A 327 -78.84 -40.07 -86.31
CA LYS A 327 -79.57 -41.33 -86.18
C LYS A 327 -78.60 -42.51 -86.18
N ILE A 328 -79.04 -43.66 -85.68
CA ILE A 328 -78.25 -44.89 -85.74
C ILE A 328 -77.91 -45.20 -87.20
N GLY A 329 -76.63 -45.43 -87.49
CA GLY A 329 -76.10 -45.68 -88.82
C GLY A 329 -75.68 -44.44 -89.61
N ASP A 330 -76.02 -43.23 -89.16
CA ASP A 330 -75.48 -42.01 -89.76
C ASP A 330 -73.96 -41.99 -89.63
N THR A 331 -73.26 -41.59 -90.68
CA THR A 331 -71.79 -41.50 -90.66
C THR A 331 -71.33 -40.05 -90.68
N LEU A 332 -70.29 -39.73 -89.91
CA LEU A 332 -69.59 -38.46 -89.97
C LEU A 332 -68.19 -38.69 -90.49
N SER A 333 -67.79 -37.90 -91.47
CA SER A 333 -66.43 -37.91 -92.00
C SER A 333 -65.95 -36.50 -92.26
N VAL A 334 -64.66 -36.28 -92.03
CA VAL A 334 -64.00 -35.00 -92.29
C VAL A 334 -63.18 -35.19 -93.56
N LYS A 335 -63.47 -34.40 -94.59
CA LYS A 335 -62.77 -34.51 -95.88
C LYS A 335 -61.95 -33.28 -96.21
N ALA A 336 -60.84 -33.51 -96.91
CA ALA A 336 -60.10 -32.49 -97.61
C ALA A 336 -60.82 -32.11 -98.92
N GLU A 337 -60.81 -30.82 -99.29
CA GLU A 337 -61.41 -30.37 -100.56
C GLU A 337 -60.44 -30.35 -101.75
N LYS A 338 -59.15 -30.51 -101.52
CA LYS A 338 -58.12 -30.58 -102.56
C LYS A 338 -57.25 -31.81 -102.32
N ASP A 339 -56.84 -32.45 -103.41
CA ASP A 339 -56.17 -33.76 -103.40
C ASP A 339 -54.75 -33.72 -102.82
N VAL A 340 -54.15 -32.54 -102.60
CA VAL A 340 -52.78 -32.46 -102.06
C VAL A 340 -52.63 -31.24 -101.16
N TYR A 341 -52.42 -31.47 -99.86
CA TYR A 341 -51.74 -30.53 -98.98
C TYR A 341 -50.42 -31.19 -98.58
N ASP A 342 -49.28 -30.53 -98.84
CA ASP A 342 -47.92 -31.07 -98.58
C ASP A 342 -47.67 -31.47 -97.11
N TRP A 343 -48.54 -31.03 -96.20
CA TRP A 343 -48.45 -31.24 -94.75
C TRP A 343 -49.51 -32.23 -94.20
N GLY A 344 -50.39 -32.74 -95.08
CA GLY A 344 -51.44 -33.71 -94.74
C GLY A 344 -52.39 -33.30 -93.61
N ASN A 345 -52.64 -34.22 -92.67
CA ASN A 345 -53.53 -34.08 -91.51
C ASN A 345 -52.84 -34.19 -90.15
N VAL A 346 -51.53 -34.02 -90.10
CA VAL A 346 -50.79 -34.00 -88.83
C VAL A 346 -51.39 -32.95 -87.88
N ASP A 347 -51.54 -33.34 -86.60
CA ASP A 347 -52.10 -32.57 -85.49
C ASP A 347 -53.57 -32.15 -85.65
N SER A 348 -54.30 -32.76 -86.59
CA SER A 348 -55.75 -32.59 -86.68
C SER A 348 -56.42 -33.32 -85.54
N MET A 349 -57.38 -32.68 -84.87
CA MET A 349 -58.23 -33.35 -83.88
C MET A 349 -59.67 -33.37 -84.34
N PHE A 350 -60.34 -34.48 -84.06
CA PHE A 350 -61.78 -34.64 -84.19
C PHE A 350 -62.33 -35.18 -82.88
N SER A 351 -63.19 -34.39 -82.25
CA SER A 351 -63.92 -34.76 -81.06
C SER A 351 -65.40 -34.87 -81.38
N ILE A 352 -66.04 -35.91 -80.86
CA ILE A 352 -67.49 -36.09 -80.85
C ILE A 352 -67.91 -36.37 -79.42
N LEU A 353 -68.89 -35.61 -78.95
CA LEU A 353 -69.53 -35.82 -77.66
C LEU A 353 -71.03 -35.96 -77.89
N GLN A 354 -71.60 -37.10 -77.52
CA GLN A 354 -73.05 -37.24 -77.40
C GLN A 354 -73.51 -36.44 -76.19
N VAL A 355 -74.48 -35.56 -76.41
CA VAL A 355 -75.19 -34.86 -75.34
C VAL A 355 -76.63 -35.40 -75.29
N LYS A 356 -77.24 -35.37 -74.10
CA LYS A 356 -78.65 -35.72 -73.94
C LYS A 356 -79.57 -34.76 -74.71
#